data_AF-A0A944HU76-F1
#
_entry.id   AF-A0A944HU76-F1
#
_cell.length_a   1.000
_cell.length_b   1.000
_cell.length_c   1.000
_cell.angle_alpha   90.00
_cell.angle_beta   90.00
_cell.angle_gamma   90.00
#
_symmetry.space_group_name_H-M   'P 1'
#
loop_
_entity.id
_entity.type
_entity.pdbx_description
1 polymer ?
#
loop_
_entity_poly.entity_id
_entity_poly.type
_entity_poly.pdbx_seq_one_letter_code
_entity_poly.pdbx_strand_id
1 'polypeptide(L)'
;MPADLVLVIGASGSGKSTVARLLAARLGRAYRDADEFHPPANRAKMAAGEPLTDADRRPWLNAIAAWMDQEIAARRPAVVTGSLLKRAYRDQLLRGRPGVRLVYLHGSRELIRSRLAARQGHFFPAALLDSQFADLQEPEPDEHPCVVEIDQPPQAVVSAIVSLLRADTSPDHPPTGAAAIGTAPTEEPPMPPRATGEQWQLRHGGQSAVVVQLGGALRHYESDGRQLLDGFTADARITGGRGQLLVPWPNRLGGGRYHFNGQDLQLPLTEPEKLNAIHGLLRWTPWQLLARGDDGVRVGTTLFPQPGYPFQLEVFAEYRLGPQGLDVAVTATNVGDTAAPFGVGQHPYLTVGTGLVDPALLTVPARYRLRTDEQGLPTGQEPVEGGAYDFRTARPIGDQQLDTAFAGLERDGSGRAVVRLAHSSGLHGIDLWLGEGTRYVQVYTGDTLPEPERRRRGVAVEAMSCPADAFRSGRDLITLEPGRSHVLRWGLGAWETSGEAGAAVAAPDRPTDNEADRQ
;
A
#
# COMPACT_ATOMS: atom_id res chain seq x y z
N MET A 1 8.06 -31.83 -3.14
CA MET A 1 8.95 -31.37 -2.04
C MET A 1 9.75 -30.19 -2.57
N PRO A 2 9.44 -28.94 -2.22
CA PRO A 2 10.10 -27.78 -2.79
C PRO A 2 11.22 -27.23 -1.87
N ALA A 3 12.32 -26.82 -2.51
CA ALA A 3 13.54 -26.23 -1.96
C ALA A 3 14.26 -27.04 -0.87
N ASP A 4 15.24 -27.87 -1.27
CA ASP A 4 16.10 -28.59 -0.32
C ASP A 4 17.06 -27.62 0.39
N LEU A 5 17.53 -26.56 -0.28
CA LEU A 5 18.44 -25.59 0.33
C LEU A 5 17.99 -24.14 0.09
N VAL A 6 18.23 -23.28 1.08
CA VAL A 6 18.01 -21.82 0.97
C VAL A 6 19.35 -21.12 1.11
N LEU A 7 19.72 -20.34 0.09
CA LEU A 7 20.96 -19.58 0.02
C LEU A 7 20.66 -18.10 0.30
N VAL A 8 21.05 -17.60 1.47
CA VAL A 8 20.80 -16.22 1.91
C VAL A 8 22.03 -15.35 1.66
N ILE A 9 21.88 -14.30 0.84
CA ILE A 9 22.97 -13.44 0.39
C ILE A 9 22.73 -11.96 0.71
N GLY A 10 23.78 -11.13 0.55
CA GLY A 10 23.73 -9.68 0.76
C GLY A 10 25.04 -9.09 1.28
N ALA A 11 25.15 -7.76 1.31
CA ALA A 11 26.34 -7.07 1.80
C ALA A 11 26.58 -7.27 3.32
N SER A 12 27.81 -7.11 3.78
CA SER A 12 28.14 -7.08 5.20
C SER A 12 27.33 -5.99 5.91
N GLY A 13 26.78 -6.28 7.08
CA GLY A 13 25.86 -5.38 7.78
C GLY A 13 24.39 -5.50 7.35
N SER A 14 24.07 -6.29 6.30
CA SER A 14 22.66 -6.51 5.90
C SER A 14 21.87 -7.43 6.84
N GLY A 15 22.52 -8.07 7.81
CA GLY A 15 21.88 -8.96 8.78
C GLY A 15 21.79 -10.43 8.37
N LYS A 16 22.47 -10.86 7.29
CA LYS A 16 22.50 -12.26 6.78
C LYS A 16 22.51 -13.34 7.87
N SER A 17 23.54 -13.37 8.72
CA SER A 17 23.70 -14.43 9.73
C SER A 17 22.56 -14.42 10.75
N THR A 18 22.03 -13.24 11.12
CA THR A 18 20.88 -13.12 12.01
C THR A 18 19.61 -13.66 11.34
N VAL A 19 19.32 -13.20 10.13
CA VAL A 19 18.14 -13.59 9.36
C VAL A 19 18.16 -15.09 9.05
N ALA A 20 19.29 -15.63 8.62
CA ALA A 20 19.41 -17.03 8.25
C ALA A 20 19.31 -17.99 9.43
N ARG A 21 19.83 -17.65 10.61
CA ARG A 21 19.62 -18.45 11.83
C ARG A 21 18.14 -18.46 12.23
N LEU A 22 17.50 -17.31 12.23
CA LEU A 22 16.08 -17.19 12.52
C LEU A 22 15.23 -17.96 11.49
N LEU A 23 15.59 -17.88 10.20
CA LEU A 23 14.94 -18.60 9.12
C LEU A 23 15.10 -20.12 9.26
N ALA A 24 16.32 -20.59 9.54
CA ALA A 24 16.62 -21.99 9.77
C ALA A 24 15.79 -22.55 10.95
N ALA A 25 15.76 -21.83 12.08
CA ALA A 25 14.93 -22.18 13.23
C ALA A 25 13.44 -22.21 12.87
N ARG A 26 12.96 -21.21 12.12
CA ARG A 26 11.56 -21.10 11.70
C ARG A 26 11.11 -22.20 10.74
N LEU A 27 12.03 -22.72 9.93
CA LEU A 27 11.80 -23.79 8.97
C LEU A 27 12.13 -25.19 9.53
N GLY A 28 12.69 -25.28 10.73
CA GLY A 28 13.17 -26.55 11.29
C GLY A 28 14.34 -27.16 10.51
N ARG A 29 15.23 -26.32 9.96
CA ARG A 29 16.34 -26.71 9.08
C ARG A 29 17.70 -26.45 9.73
N ALA A 30 18.74 -27.12 9.27
CA ALA A 30 20.11 -26.81 9.69
C ALA A 30 20.55 -25.43 9.17
N TYR A 31 21.43 -24.75 9.93
CA TYR A 31 22.07 -23.50 9.51
C TYR A 31 23.57 -23.74 9.31
N ARG A 32 24.13 -23.17 8.25
CA ARG A 32 25.58 -23.14 7.99
C ARG A 32 26.02 -21.75 7.55
N ASP A 33 27.06 -21.21 8.17
CA ASP A 33 27.65 -19.95 7.69
C ASP A 33 28.72 -20.26 6.63
N ALA A 34 28.61 -19.69 5.42
CA ALA A 34 29.55 -20.03 4.36
C ALA A 34 30.97 -19.53 4.66
N ASP A 35 31.13 -18.53 5.53
CA ASP A 35 32.44 -18.03 5.95
C ASP A 35 33.29 -19.15 6.63
N GLU A 36 32.65 -20.19 7.17
CA GLU A 36 33.33 -21.36 7.74
C GLU A 36 34.10 -22.19 6.71
N PHE A 37 33.71 -22.14 5.43
CA PHE A 37 34.36 -22.89 4.35
C PHE A 37 35.64 -22.23 3.83
N HIS A 38 36.00 -21.04 4.31
CA HIS A 38 37.22 -20.38 3.86
C HIS A 38 38.46 -21.21 4.23
N PRO A 39 39.45 -21.38 3.32
CA PRO A 39 40.72 -22.00 3.68
C PRO A 39 41.50 -21.09 4.65
N PRO A 40 42.48 -21.63 5.41
CA PRO A 40 43.31 -20.85 6.32
C PRO A 40 43.95 -19.61 5.67
N ALA A 41 44.37 -19.71 4.41
CA ALA A 41 44.93 -18.59 3.65
C ALA A 41 43.95 -17.42 3.47
N ASN A 42 42.66 -17.70 3.18
CA ASN A 42 41.65 -16.64 3.05
C ASN A 42 41.34 -16.00 4.39
N ARG A 43 41.27 -16.80 5.47
CA ARG A 43 41.08 -16.27 6.82
C ARG A 43 42.23 -15.36 7.24
N ALA A 44 43.48 -15.72 6.90
CA ALA A 44 44.65 -14.89 7.16
C ALA A 44 44.58 -13.55 6.41
N LYS A 45 44.27 -13.56 5.11
CA LYS A 45 44.07 -12.33 4.30
C LYS A 45 42.98 -11.42 4.88
N MET A 46 41.80 -11.99 5.17
CA MET A 46 40.69 -11.23 5.75
C MET A 46 41.03 -10.67 7.15
N ALA A 47 41.75 -11.43 7.99
CA ALA A 47 42.22 -10.96 9.29
C ALA A 47 43.25 -9.82 9.18
N ALA A 48 44.04 -9.80 8.11
CA ALA A 48 44.97 -8.72 7.78
C ALA A 48 44.27 -7.51 7.09
N GLY A 49 42.97 -7.59 6.80
CA GLY A 49 42.23 -6.55 6.08
C GLY A 49 42.50 -6.52 4.57
N GLU A 50 43.15 -7.55 4.03
CA GLU A 50 43.43 -7.68 2.59
C GLU A 50 42.20 -8.24 1.85
N PRO A 51 41.75 -7.60 0.75
CA PRO A 51 40.63 -8.08 -0.02
C PRO A 51 40.95 -9.39 -0.74
N LEU A 52 40.00 -10.33 -0.75
CA LEU A 52 40.13 -11.59 -1.48
C LEU A 52 39.90 -11.38 -2.98
N THR A 53 40.75 -11.94 -3.82
CA THR A 53 40.57 -11.98 -5.27
C THR A 53 39.58 -13.09 -5.69
N ASP A 54 39.13 -13.07 -6.95
CA ASP A 54 38.32 -14.16 -7.51
C ASP A 54 39.06 -15.51 -7.46
N ALA A 55 40.39 -15.51 -7.63
CA ALA A 55 41.21 -16.71 -7.51
C ALA A 55 41.23 -17.24 -6.06
N ASP A 56 41.30 -16.35 -5.06
CA ASP A 56 41.24 -16.70 -3.64
C ASP A 56 39.86 -17.28 -3.26
N ARG A 57 38.78 -16.78 -3.88
CA ARG A 57 37.39 -17.22 -3.59
C ARG A 57 37.03 -18.54 -4.26
N ARG A 58 37.75 -19.00 -5.29
CA ARG A 58 37.43 -20.25 -6.00
C ARG A 58 37.46 -21.50 -5.12
N PRO A 59 38.49 -21.76 -4.27
CA PRO A 59 38.46 -22.90 -3.34
C PRO A 59 37.29 -22.85 -2.34
N TRP A 60 36.92 -21.65 -1.90
CA TRP A 60 35.80 -21.43 -0.98
C TRP A 60 34.45 -21.75 -1.64
N LEU A 61 34.21 -21.27 -2.87
CA LEU A 61 33.00 -21.60 -3.64
C LEU A 61 32.90 -23.10 -3.93
N ASN A 62 34.02 -23.75 -4.24
CA ASN A 62 34.06 -25.20 -4.45
C ASN A 62 33.67 -25.98 -3.18
N ALA A 63 34.13 -25.53 -2.01
CA ALA A 63 33.79 -26.17 -0.74
C ALA A 63 32.29 -26.00 -0.38
N ILE A 64 31.71 -24.81 -0.63
CA ILE A 64 30.27 -24.60 -0.46
C ILE A 64 29.48 -25.50 -1.41
N ALA A 65 29.83 -25.53 -2.69
CA ALA A 65 29.17 -26.34 -3.70
C ALA A 65 29.20 -27.83 -3.32
N ALA A 66 30.37 -28.35 -2.93
CA ALA A 66 30.52 -29.75 -2.52
C ALA A 66 29.67 -30.08 -1.27
N TRP A 67 29.59 -29.17 -0.30
CA TRP A 67 28.73 -29.35 0.87
C TRP A 67 27.24 -29.31 0.49
N MET A 68 26.81 -28.37 -0.36
CA MET A 68 25.44 -28.31 -0.86
C MET A 68 25.05 -29.60 -1.58
N ASP A 69 25.94 -30.14 -2.42
CA ASP A 69 25.72 -31.39 -3.14
C ASP A 69 25.56 -32.59 -2.17
N GLN A 70 26.34 -32.63 -1.09
CA GLN A 70 26.20 -33.66 -0.05
C GLN A 70 24.87 -33.56 0.70
N GLU A 71 24.42 -32.35 1.06
CA GLU A 71 23.13 -32.16 1.73
C GLU A 71 21.94 -32.49 0.83
N ILE A 72 21.99 -32.10 -0.45
CA ILE A 72 20.98 -32.44 -1.46
C ILE A 72 20.92 -33.96 -1.65
N ALA A 73 22.06 -34.62 -1.84
CA ALA A 73 22.11 -36.08 -2.01
C ALA A 73 21.57 -36.83 -0.78
N ALA A 74 21.82 -36.29 0.42
CA ALA A 74 21.33 -36.84 1.67
C ALA A 74 19.91 -36.39 2.06
N ARG A 75 19.25 -35.55 1.24
CA ARG A 75 17.92 -34.96 1.50
C ARG A 75 17.83 -34.26 2.86
N ARG A 76 18.89 -33.57 3.26
CA ARG A 76 18.95 -32.81 4.50
C ARG A 76 18.74 -31.33 4.20
N PRO A 77 17.55 -30.77 4.51
CA PRO A 77 17.29 -29.39 4.17
C PRO A 77 18.04 -28.42 5.08
N ALA A 78 18.62 -27.38 4.50
CA ALA A 78 19.46 -26.43 5.22
C ALA A 78 19.33 -24.99 4.68
N VAL A 79 19.75 -24.04 5.52
CA VAL A 79 19.91 -22.62 5.17
C VAL A 79 21.41 -22.30 5.24
N VAL A 80 21.96 -21.74 4.17
CA VAL A 80 23.36 -21.33 4.09
C VAL A 80 23.46 -19.84 3.79
N THR A 81 24.35 -19.13 4.47
CA THR A 81 24.60 -17.69 4.23
C THR A 81 25.91 -17.46 3.53
N GLY A 82 25.97 -16.51 2.59
CA GLY A 82 27.24 -16.08 2.02
C GLY A 82 27.19 -14.66 1.49
N SER A 83 28.34 -13.98 1.40
CA SER A 83 28.42 -12.66 0.78
C SER A 83 28.00 -12.72 -0.70
N LEU A 84 28.57 -13.64 -1.48
CA LEU A 84 28.13 -14.06 -2.83
C LEU A 84 27.66 -12.91 -3.73
N LEU A 85 28.44 -11.82 -3.71
CA LEU A 85 28.05 -10.51 -4.25
C LEU A 85 28.05 -10.47 -5.78
N LYS A 86 28.86 -11.31 -6.44
CA LYS A 86 28.95 -11.39 -7.91
C LYS A 86 28.05 -12.50 -8.47
N ARG A 87 27.44 -12.25 -9.63
CA ARG A 87 26.62 -13.22 -10.36
C ARG A 87 27.37 -14.52 -10.66
N ALA A 88 28.62 -14.43 -11.09
CA ALA A 88 29.45 -15.61 -11.36
C ALA A 88 29.58 -16.58 -10.16
N TYR A 89 29.54 -16.06 -8.93
CA TYR A 89 29.58 -16.89 -7.72
C TYR A 89 28.25 -17.59 -7.47
N ARG A 90 27.13 -16.90 -7.70
CA ARG A 90 25.78 -17.44 -7.55
C ARG A 90 25.49 -18.47 -8.62
N ASP A 91 25.86 -18.20 -9.87
CA ASP A 91 25.81 -19.14 -10.98
C ASP A 91 26.49 -20.48 -10.62
N GLN A 92 27.68 -20.44 -10.01
CA GLN A 92 28.40 -21.65 -9.61
C GLN A 92 27.62 -22.49 -8.58
N LEU A 93 26.87 -21.83 -7.69
CA LEU A 93 26.11 -22.48 -6.62
C LEU A 93 24.68 -22.87 -7.05
N LEU A 94 24.06 -22.15 -7.98
CA LEU A 94 22.68 -22.39 -8.43
C LEU A 94 22.61 -23.33 -9.64
N ARG A 95 23.57 -23.25 -10.57
CA ARG A 95 23.56 -24.05 -11.81
C ARG A 95 23.61 -25.54 -11.49
N GLY A 96 22.67 -26.30 -12.04
CA GLY A 96 22.54 -27.73 -11.80
C GLY A 96 21.86 -28.10 -10.48
N ARG A 97 21.37 -27.14 -9.70
CA ARG A 97 20.74 -27.36 -8.39
C ARG A 97 19.34 -26.71 -8.31
N PRO A 98 18.34 -27.20 -9.07
CA PRO A 98 17.00 -26.59 -9.13
C PRO A 98 16.26 -26.58 -7.78
N GLY A 99 16.72 -27.38 -6.80
CA GLY A 99 16.20 -27.38 -5.43
C GLY A 99 16.81 -26.30 -4.52
N VAL A 100 17.69 -25.42 -5.01
CA VAL A 100 18.28 -24.33 -4.23
C VAL A 100 17.49 -23.05 -4.49
N ARG A 101 17.07 -22.36 -3.43
CA ARG A 101 16.39 -21.06 -3.51
C ARG A 101 17.30 -19.93 -3.07
N LEU A 102 17.46 -18.93 -3.94
CA LEU A 102 18.22 -17.73 -3.65
C LEU A 102 17.36 -16.72 -2.89
N VAL A 103 17.86 -16.23 -1.76
CA VAL A 103 17.26 -15.14 -0.98
C VAL A 103 18.26 -14.00 -0.94
N TYR A 104 17.86 -12.83 -1.42
CA TYR A 104 18.69 -11.63 -1.41
C TYR A 104 18.16 -10.62 -0.40
N LEU A 105 19.00 -10.31 0.58
CA LEU A 105 18.74 -9.25 1.55
C LEU A 105 19.19 -7.91 0.99
N HIS A 106 18.25 -7.19 0.39
CA HIS A 106 18.47 -5.88 -0.23
C HIS A 106 18.35 -4.77 0.82
N GLY A 107 19.23 -3.79 0.74
CA GLY A 107 19.20 -2.62 1.61
C GLY A 107 20.09 -1.51 1.09
N SER A 108 19.66 -0.26 1.30
CA SER A 108 20.43 0.90 0.85
C SER A 108 21.81 0.97 1.51
N ARG A 109 22.76 1.59 0.80
CA ARG A 109 24.11 1.84 1.31
C ARG A 109 24.07 2.61 2.63
N GLU A 110 23.15 3.56 2.75
CA GLU A 110 22.92 4.39 3.94
C GLU A 110 22.46 3.55 5.13
N LEU A 111 21.49 2.65 4.91
CA LEU A 111 20.99 1.75 5.95
C LEU A 111 22.06 0.77 6.42
N ILE A 112 22.83 0.19 5.50
CA ILE A 112 23.89 -0.75 5.87
C ILE A 112 25.02 -0.01 6.61
N ARG A 113 25.38 1.19 6.15
CA ARG A 113 26.37 2.06 6.81
C ARG A 113 25.94 2.41 8.24
N SER A 114 24.68 2.82 8.44
CA SER A 114 24.18 3.17 9.77
C SER A 114 24.18 1.97 10.73
N ARG A 115 23.82 0.78 10.24
CA ARG A 115 23.87 -0.48 11.01
C ARG A 115 25.28 -0.88 11.41
N LEU A 116 26.25 -0.71 10.50
CA LEU A 116 27.65 -0.98 10.80
C LEU A 116 28.21 0.01 11.83
N ALA A 117 27.84 1.30 11.73
CA ALA A 117 28.26 2.32 12.69
C ALA A 117 27.66 2.12 14.09
N ALA A 118 26.43 1.59 14.19
CA ALA A 118 25.77 1.31 15.45
C ALA A 118 26.29 0.05 16.18
N ARG A 119 27.16 -0.75 15.54
CA ARG A 119 27.63 -2.03 16.09
C ARG A 119 28.72 -1.77 17.15
N GLN A 120 28.34 -1.88 18.42
CA GLN A 120 29.28 -1.84 19.55
C GLN A 120 30.35 -2.94 19.41
N GLY A 121 31.64 -2.57 19.39
CA GLY A 121 32.77 -3.50 19.55
C GLY A 121 33.51 -3.98 18.30
N HIS A 122 33.13 -3.56 17.08
CA HIS A 122 33.93 -3.83 15.88
C HIS A 122 33.93 -2.62 14.94
N PHE A 123 35.05 -1.90 14.87
CA PHE A 123 35.27 -0.86 13.86
C PHE A 123 35.33 -1.53 12.49
N PHE A 124 34.23 -1.47 11.73
CA PHE A 124 34.19 -1.95 10.35
C PHE A 124 34.65 -0.80 9.43
N PRO A 125 35.81 -0.88 8.77
CA PRO A 125 36.32 0.23 7.98
C PRO A 125 35.36 0.59 6.84
N ALA A 126 35.05 1.87 6.65
CA ALA A 126 34.17 2.35 5.58
C ALA A 126 34.61 1.88 4.19
N ALA A 127 35.93 1.78 3.96
CA ALA A 127 36.53 1.27 2.72
C ALA A 127 36.13 -0.18 2.39
N LEU A 128 35.82 -1.00 3.40
CA LEU A 128 35.40 -2.40 3.22
C LEU A 128 33.91 -2.52 2.85
N LEU A 129 33.10 -1.52 3.22
CA LEU A 129 31.71 -1.42 2.76
C LEU A 129 31.66 -0.98 1.29
N ASP A 130 32.50 0.00 0.94
CA ASP A 130 32.57 0.55 -0.42
C ASP A 130 33.03 -0.50 -1.43
N SER A 131 34.00 -1.34 -1.07
CA SER A 131 34.43 -2.45 -1.93
C SER A 131 33.36 -3.52 -2.10
N GLN A 132 32.51 -3.77 -1.08
CA GLN A 132 31.41 -4.72 -1.21
C GLN A 132 30.27 -4.20 -2.09
N PHE A 133 29.94 -2.92 -2.02
CA PHE A 133 28.96 -2.33 -2.94
C PHE A 133 29.51 -2.22 -4.36
N ALA A 134 30.81 -2.03 -4.55
CA ALA A 134 31.44 -2.08 -5.87
C ALA A 134 31.43 -3.50 -6.48
N ASP A 135 31.60 -4.54 -5.65
CA ASP A 135 31.53 -5.95 -6.07
C ASP A 135 30.08 -6.48 -6.18
N LEU A 136 29.08 -5.77 -5.63
CA LEU A 136 27.69 -6.20 -5.61
C LEU A 136 27.07 -6.07 -7.00
N GLN A 137 26.82 -7.22 -7.61
CA GLN A 137 25.97 -7.37 -8.78
C GLN A 137 24.63 -7.90 -8.29
N GLU A 138 23.62 -7.04 -8.23
CA GLU A 138 22.30 -7.44 -7.75
C GLU A 138 21.75 -8.63 -8.53
N PRO A 139 21.06 -9.59 -7.88
CA PRO A 139 20.46 -10.71 -8.58
C PRO A 139 19.43 -10.29 -9.62
N GLU A 140 19.54 -10.84 -10.82
CA GLU A 140 18.61 -10.57 -11.91
C GLU A 140 17.41 -11.55 -11.88
N PRO A 141 16.29 -11.23 -12.56
CA PRO A 141 15.08 -12.06 -12.54
C PRO A 141 15.27 -13.53 -12.96
N ASP A 142 16.25 -13.82 -13.81
CA ASP A 142 16.57 -15.17 -14.28
C ASP A 142 17.30 -16.03 -13.23
N GLU A 143 17.83 -15.41 -12.18
CA GLU A 143 18.33 -16.09 -10.98
C GLU A 143 17.20 -16.47 -10.00
N HIS A 144 15.95 -16.10 -10.32
CA HIS A 144 14.74 -16.28 -9.50
C HIS A 144 14.93 -15.91 -8.02
N PRO A 145 15.47 -14.71 -7.70
CA PRO A 145 15.77 -14.31 -6.33
C PRO A 145 14.49 -13.99 -5.54
N CYS A 146 14.40 -14.50 -4.31
CA CYS A 146 13.54 -13.91 -3.29
C CYS A 146 14.22 -12.65 -2.74
N VAL A 147 13.96 -11.49 -3.34
CA VAL A 147 14.47 -10.19 -2.86
C VAL A 147 13.63 -9.73 -1.68
N VAL A 148 14.28 -9.38 -0.57
CA VAL A 148 13.63 -8.92 0.65
C VAL A 148 14.37 -7.69 1.18
N GLU A 149 13.66 -6.57 1.25
CA GLU A 149 14.16 -5.36 1.92
C GLU A 149 14.52 -5.66 3.37
N ILE A 150 15.50 -4.95 3.90
CA ILE A 150 15.98 -5.15 5.27
C ILE A 150 15.73 -3.95 6.18
N ASP A 151 14.96 -2.94 5.79
CA ASP A 151 14.66 -1.74 6.58
C ASP A 151 13.73 -1.98 7.80
N GLN A 152 13.26 -3.22 7.95
CA GLN A 152 12.42 -3.75 9.01
C GLN A 152 13.19 -4.69 9.98
N PRO A 153 12.61 -5.04 11.15
CA PRO A 153 13.24 -5.95 12.11
C PRO A 153 13.48 -7.37 11.53
N PRO A 154 14.53 -8.10 11.98
CA PRO A 154 14.89 -9.42 11.43
C PRO A 154 13.76 -10.45 11.39
N GLN A 155 12.83 -10.43 12.36
CA GLN A 155 11.68 -11.33 12.41
C GLN A 155 10.68 -11.07 11.28
N ALA A 156 10.51 -9.80 10.88
CA ALA A 156 9.66 -9.42 9.76
C ALA A 156 10.31 -9.82 8.42
N VAL A 157 11.63 -9.63 8.29
CA VAL A 157 12.42 -10.11 7.14
C VAL A 157 12.25 -11.63 6.97
N VAL A 158 12.40 -12.41 8.05
CA VAL A 158 12.20 -13.88 8.02
C VAL A 158 10.78 -14.25 7.60
N SER A 159 9.78 -13.53 8.08
CA SER A 159 8.38 -13.78 7.73
C SER A 159 8.10 -13.52 6.24
N ALA A 160 8.71 -12.48 5.67
CA ALA A 160 8.66 -12.20 4.23
C ALA A 160 9.34 -13.32 3.43
N ILE A 161 10.55 -13.76 3.83
CA ILE A 161 11.26 -14.87 3.17
C ILE A 161 10.43 -16.15 3.17
N VAL A 162 9.85 -16.54 4.31
CA VAL A 162 9.01 -17.75 4.40
C VAL A 162 7.79 -17.65 3.48
N SER A 163 7.21 -16.46 3.32
CA SER A 163 6.06 -16.23 2.46
C SER A 163 6.43 -16.36 0.98
N LEU A 164 7.55 -15.77 0.57
CA LEU A 164 8.06 -15.85 -0.80
C LEU A 164 8.45 -17.29 -1.18
N LEU A 165 9.14 -18.01 -0.30
CA LEU A 165 9.51 -19.41 -0.54
C LEU A 165 8.30 -20.35 -0.72
N ARG A 166 7.11 -19.96 -0.25
CA ARG A 166 5.85 -20.69 -0.42
C ARG A 166 5.08 -20.29 -1.69
N ALA A 167 5.32 -19.10 -2.24
CA ALA A 167 4.61 -18.61 -3.41
C ALA A 167 5.10 -19.27 -4.72
N ASP A 168 6.40 -19.56 -4.82
CA ASP A 168 7.02 -20.13 -6.03
C ASP A 168 6.82 -21.65 -6.21
N THR A 169 5.89 -22.26 -5.46
CA THR A 169 5.63 -23.70 -5.54
C THR A 169 4.37 -24.07 -6.33
N SER A 170 3.79 -23.12 -7.09
CA SER A 170 2.64 -23.38 -7.96
C SER A 170 3.01 -23.21 -9.45
N PRO A 171 3.00 -24.28 -10.28
CA PRO A 171 3.16 -24.17 -11.72
C PRO A 171 1.81 -24.20 -12.46
N ASP A 172 1.66 -23.35 -13.48
CA ASP A 172 0.47 -23.27 -14.35
C ASP A 172 0.91 -23.18 -15.83
N HIS A 173 0.60 -24.21 -16.65
CA HIS A 173 0.07 -24.03 -18.03
C HIS A 173 -0.43 -25.34 -18.70
N PRO A 174 -1.58 -25.30 -19.43
CA PRO A 174 -2.16 -26.39 -20.24
C PRO A 174 -1.96 -26.14 -21.77
N PRO A 175 -2.68 -26.76 -22.73
CA PRO A 175 -3.26 -28.12 -22.87
C PRO A 175 -2.84 -28.83 -24.19
N THR A 176 -3.08 -30.14 -24.31
CA THR A 176 -3.47 -30.76 -25.60
C THR A 176 -4.36 -31.97 -25.35
N GLY A 177 -5.49 -32.04 -26.07
CA GLY A 177 -6.59 -32.96 -25.75
C GLY A 177 -6.53 -34.33 -26.43
N ALA A 178 -7.32 -35.25 -25.89
CA ALA A 178 -8.13 -36.23 -26.59
C ALA A 178 -9.07 -36.91 -25.57
N ALA A 179 -10.30 -37.19 -25.99
CA ALA A 179 -11.39 -37.65 -25.15
C ALA A 179 -11.17 -39.06 -24.55
N ALA A 180 -11.62 -39.25 -23.30
CA ALA A 180 -12.11 -40.52 -22.77
C ALA A 180 -13.00 -40.27 -21.53
N ILE A 181 -14.08 -41.03 -21.44
CA ILE A 181 -15.13 -40.93 -20.42
C ILE A 181 -14.63 -41.57 -19.11
N GLY A 182 -14.84 -40.86 -17.98
CA GLY A 182 -15.18 -41.46 -16.69
C GLY A 182 -14.06 -41.66 -15.66
N THR A 183 -13.90 -40.68 -14.77
CA THR A 183 -13.65 -40.86 -13.32
C THR A 183 -14.06 -39.57 -12.60
N ALA A 184 -14.75 -39.69 -11.46
CA ALA A 184 -15.13 -38.54 -10.64
C ALA A 184 -13.89 -37.76 -10.17
N PRO A 185 -13.90 -36.41 -10.15
CA PRO A 185 -12.74 -35.65 -9.73
C PRO A 185 -12.52 -35.86 -8.22
N THR A 186 -11.32 -36.32 -7.87
CA THR A 186 -10.73 -36.10 -6.56
C THR A 186 -10.71 -34.60 -6.28
N GLU A 187 -11.49 -34.16 -5.29
CA GLU A 187 -11.46 -32.79 -4.79
C GLU A 187 -10.03 -32.42 -4.37
N GLU A 188 -9.43 -31.47 -5.10
CA GLU A 188 -8.29 -30.74 -4.56
C GLU A 188 -8.72 -30.06 -3.26
N PRO A 189 -7.88 -30.09 -2.21
CA PRO A 189 -8.21 -29.40 -0.97
C PRO A 189 -8.44 -27.91 -1.28
N PRO A 190 -9.57 -27.31 -0.84
CA PRO A 190 -9.92 -25.95 -1.20
C PRO A 190 -8.83 -24.99 -0.74
N MET A 191 -8.39 -24.13 -1.67
CA MET A 191 -7.56 -22.97 -1.34
C MET A 191 -8.18 -22.24 -0.14
N PRO A 192 -7.40 -21.89 0.89
CA PRO A 192 -7.95 -21.17 2.03
C PRO A 192 -8.61 -19.88 1.51
N PRO A 193 -9.86 -19.58 1.93
CA PRO A 193 -10.58 -18.45 1.41
C PRO A 193 -9.82 -17.16 1.73
N ARG A 194 -9.60 -16.33 0.70
CA ARG A 194 -9.02 -14.99 0.89
C ARG A 194 -9.92 -14.16 1.78
N ALA A 195 -9.34 -13.39 2.70
CA ALA A 195 -10.09 -12.63 3.70
C ALA A 195 -11.05 -11.58 3.13
N THR A 196 -10.87 -11.18 1.87
CA THR A 196 -11.73 -10.22 1.15
C THR A 196 -12.39 -10.79 -0.10
N GLY A 197 -12.41 -12.13 -0.22
CA GLY A 197 -13.00 -12.84 -1.36
C GLY A 197 -12.19 -12.68 -2.65
N GLU A 198 -12.90 -12.70 -3.78
CA GLU A 198 -12.28 -12.54 -5.10
C GLU A 198 -11.48 -11.23 -5.23
N GLN A 199 -10.49 -11.26 -6.13
CA GLN A 199 -9.57 -10.15 -6.38
C GLN A 199 -9.56 -9.89 -7.89
N TRP A 200 -10.02 -8.72 -8.31
CA TRP A 200 -10.10 -8.36 -9.73
C TRP A 200 -9.05 -7.30 -10.02
N GLN A 201 -8.05 -7.69 -10.81
CA GLN A 201 -6.94 -6.83 -11.20
C GLN A 201 -7.24 -6.11 -12.51
N LEU A 202 -6.87 -4.82 -12.55
CA LEU A 202 -6.89 -3.93 -13.71
C LEU A 202 -5.44 -3.57 -14.07
N ARG A 203 -5.16 -3.38 -15.36
CA ARG A 203 -3.87 -2.97 -15.91
C ARG A 203 -4.06 -2.02 -17.08
N HIS A 204 -3.23 -0.98 -17.15
CA HIS A 204 -3.18 -0.07 -18.29
C HIS A 204 -1.79 0.59 -18.35
N GLY A 205 -0.98 0.25 -19.36
CA GLY A 205 0.43 0.67 -19.40
C GLY A 205 1.19 0.18 -18.16
N GLY A 206 1.96 1.07 -17.53
CA GLY A 206 2.68 0.80 -16.27
C GLY A 206 1.80 0.83 -15.00
N GLN A 207 0.48 0.96 -15.13
CA GLN A 207 -0.43 1.04 -13.99
C GLN A 207 -1.06 -0.31 -13.66
N SER A 208 -1.29 -0.56 -12.37
CA SER A 208 -2.12 -1.68 -11.92
C SER A 208 -2.95 -1.33 -10.70
N ALA A 209 -4.19 -1.80 -10.66
CA ALA A 209 -5.10 -1.64 -9.53
C ALA A 209 -5.79 -2.97 -9.20
N VAL A 210 -6.25 -3.14 -7.96
CA VAL A 210 -7.01 -4.32 -7.54
C VAL A 210 -8.26 -3.91 -6.77
N VAL A 211 -9.40 -4.40 -7.22
CA VAL A 211 -10.71 -4.30 -6.55
C VAL A 211 -11.06 -5.66 -5.95
N VAL A 212 -11.64 -5.68 -4.75
CA VAL A 212 -11.98 -6.93 -4.04
C VAL A 212 -13.48 -7.14 -3.93
N GLN A 213 -13.89 -8.40 -3.80
CA GLN A 213 -15.29 -8.79 -3.67
C GLN A 213 -15.96 -8.15 -2.45
N LEU A 214 -15.28 -8.14 -1.30
CA LEU A 214 -15.83 -7.57 -0.08
C LEU A 214 -15.92 -6.04 -0.16
N GLY A 215 -17.15 -5.52 -0.14
CA GLY A 215 -17.43 -4.08 -0.18
C GLY A 215 -17.07 -3.39 -1.50
N GLY A 216 -16.72 -4.15 -2.55
CA GLY A 216 -16.22 -3.59 -3.80
C GLY A 216 -14.94 -2.76 -3.61
N ALA A 217 -14.15 -3.03 -2.56
CA ALA A 217 -13.13 -2.11 -2.09
C ALA A 217 -11.91 -2.04 -3.03
N LEU A 218 -11.36 -0.83 -3.21
CA LEU A 218 -10.10 -0.61 -3.91
C LEU A 218 -8.93 -0.95 -2.98
N ARG A 219 -8.35 -2.14 -3.14
CA ARG A 219 -7.28 -2.65 -2.27
C ARG A 219 -5.90 -2.08 -2.59
N HIS A 220 -5.62 -1.90 -3.87
CA HIS A 220 -4.28 -1.58 -4.36
C HIS A 220 -4.36 -0.69 -5.59
N TYR A 221 -3.41 0.24 -5.70
CA TYR A 221 -3.13 0.98 -6.90
C TYR A 221 -1.64 1.36 -6.93
N GLU A 222 -1.03 1.17 -8.09
CA GLU A 222 0.38 1.42 -8.38
C GLU A 222 0.52 1.98 -9.80
N SER A 223 1.48 2.87 -10.00
CA SER A 223 1.92 3.34 -11.31
C SER A 223 3.44 3.29 -11.39
N ASP A 224 3.96 2.62 -12.42
CA ASP A 224 5.39 2.59 -12.76
C ASP A 224 6.28 2.18 -11.57
N GLY A 225 5.85 1.16 -10.82
CA GLY A 225 6.58 0.65 -9.65
C GLY A 225 6.33 1.42 -8.35
N ARG A 226 5.62 2.57 -8.39
CA ARG A 226 5.31 3.37 -7.20
C ARG A 226 3.93 3.03 -6.65
N GLN A 227 3.88 2.54 -5.41
CA GLN A 227 2.63 2.38 -4.68
C GLN A 227 1.99 3.73 -4.39
N LEU A 228 0.70 3.85 -4.73
CA LEU A 228 -0.07 5.08 -4.61
C LEU A 228 -1.07 5.03 -3.45
N LEU A 229 -1.35 3.81 -2.93
CA LEU A 229 -2.23 3.59 -1.79
C LEU A 229 -1.52 2.86 -0.65
N ASP A 230 -1.79 3.26 0.60
CA ASP A 230 -1.61 2.41 1.78
C ASP A 230 -2.72 1.34 1.80
N GLY A 231 -2.57 0.37 0.91
CA GLY A 231 -3.50 -0.72 0.67
C GLY A 231 -3.41 -1.84 1.71
N PHE A 232 -3.74 -3.05 1.30
CA PHE A 232 -3.55 -4.26 2.10
C PHE A 232 -3.24 -5.48 1.23
N THR A 233 -2.68 -6.53 1.82
CA THR A 233 -2.35 -7.78 1.11
C THR A 233 -3.62 -8.58 0.79
N ALA A 234 -3.55 -9.49 -0.18
CA ALA A 234 -4.73 -10.26 -0.62
C ALA A 234 -5.38 -11.11 0.49
N ASP A 235 -4.58 -11.52 1.48
CA ASP A 235 -5.02 -12.36 2.60
C ASP A 235 -5.35 -11.56 3.87
N ALA A 236 -5.10 -10.24 3.86
CA ALA A 236 -5.41 -9.38 5.00
C ALA A 236 -6.90 -9.03 5.04
N ARG A 237 -7.41 -8.85 6.26
CA ARG A 237 -8.71 -8.23 6.49
C ARG A 237 -8.62 -6.73 6.20
N ILE A 238 -9.74 -6.13 5.78
CA ILE A 238 -9.82 -4.68 5.67
C ILE A 238 -9.84 -4.10 7.09
N THR A 239 -8.98 -3.11 7.35
CA THR A 239 -9.00 -2.32 8.58
C THR A 239 -8.97 -0.84 8.24
N GLY A 240 -9.51 -0.01 9.14
CA GLY A 240 -9.58 1.45 8.96
C GLY A 240 -10.37 1.92 7.75
N GLY A 241 -11.27 1.11 7.18
CA GLY A 241 -12.06 1.52 6.01
C GLY A 241 -11.32 1.50 4.66
N ARG A 242 -10.05 1.07 4.61
CA ARG A 242 -9.18 1.14 3.42
C ARG A 242 -9.89 0.72 2.12
N GLY A 243 -10.08 1.67 1.22
CA GLY A 243 -10.63 1.47 -0.11
C GLY A 243 -12.13 1.21 -0.17
N GLN A 244 -12.82 1.09 0.96
CA GLN A 244 -14.24 0.72 1.03
C GLN A 244 -15.14 1.86 0.54
N LEU A 245 -16.22 1.45 -0.11
CA LEU A 245 -17.36 2.30 -0.46
C LEU A 245 -18.22 2.55 0.79
N LEU A 246 -18.65 3.80 0.98
CA LEU A 246 -19.40 4.27 2.13
C LEU A 246 -20.83 4.58 1.67
N VAL A 247 -21.70 3.57 1.72
CA VAL A 247 -23.04 3.59 1.12
C VAL A 247 -24.03 2.92 2.07
N PRO A 248 -25.19 3.52 2.40
CA PRO A 248 -25.80 4.72 1.81
C PRO A 248 -25.55 6.02 2.58
N TRP A 249 -24.47 6.10 3.37
CA TRP A 249 -23.95 7.37 3.86
C TRP A 249 -22.44 7.29 4.11
N PRO A 250 -21.69 8.37 3.83
CA PRO A 250 -20.33 8.50 4.31
C PRO A 250 -20.30 8.93 5.78
N ASN A 251 -19.18 8.62 6.44
CA ASN A 251 -18.91 9.04 7.81
C ASN A 251 -20.04 8.68 8.81
N ARG A 252 -20.20 9.45 9.88
CA ARG A 252 -21.04 9.12 11.04
C ARG A 252 -22.51 9.51 10.87
N LEU A 253 -23.38 8.78 11.55
CA LEU A 253 -24.76 9.16 11.87
C LEU A 253 -24.97 9.01 13.37
N GLY A 254 -25.24 10.13 14.04
CA GLY A 254 -25.33 10.23 15.49
C GLY A 254 -26.49 9.44 16.07
N GLY A 255 -26.19 8.63 17.09
CA GLY A 255 -27.16 7.73 17.72
C GLY A 255 -27.71 6.65 16.80
N GLY A 256 -27.26 6.57 15.54
CA GLY A 256 -27.88 5.77 14.49
C GLY A 256 -29.35 6.13 14.24
N ARG A 257 -29.83 7.31 14.67
CA ARG A 257 -31.25 7.70 14.59
C ARG A 257 -31.45 8.74 13.54
N TYR A 258 -32.56 8.70 12.81
CA TYR A 258 -32.93 9.78 11.91
C TYR A 258 -34.43 9.75 11.65
N HIS A 259 -34.97 10.88 11.20
CA HIS A 259 -36.36 11.01 10.80
C HIS A 259 -36.42 11.20 9.28
N PHE A 260 -37.22 10.39 8.59
CA PHE A 260 -37.36 10.50 7.14
C PHE A 260 -38.76 10.08 6.71
N ASN A 261 -39.39 10.88 5.84
CA ASN A 261 -40.75 10.64 5.33
C ASN A 261 -41.79 10.30 6.42
N GLY A 262 -41.75 11.00 7.55
CA GLY A 262 -42.70 10.79 8.66
C GLY A 262 -42.39 9.59 9.54
N GLN A 263 -41.25 8.91 9.35
CA GLN A 263 -40.85 7.75 10.13
C GLN A 263 -39.58 8.03 10.94
N ASP A 264 -39.58 7.61 12.20
CA ASP A 264 -38.39 7.55 13.04
C ASP A 264 -37.69 6.21 12.84
N LEU A 265 -36.42 6.25 12.43
CA LEU A 265 -35.63 5.07 12.06
C LEU A 265 -34.39 4.94 12.95
N GLN A 266 -34.01 3.70 13.25
CA GLN A 266 -32.86 3.36 14.10
C GLN A 266 -31.97 2.32 13.41
N LEU A 267 -30.76 2.73 13.05
CA LEU A 267 -29.69 1.91 12.53
C LEU A 267 -28.90 1.21 13.66
N PRO A 268 -28.30 0.05 13.39
CA PRO A 268 -27.30 -0.53 14.28
C PRO A 268 -26.11 0.43 14.48
N LEU A 269 -25.61 0.52 15.71
CA LEU A 269 -24.39 1.27 16.02
C LEU A 269 -23.17 0.44 15.62
N THR A 270 -22.36 0.97 14.72
CA THR A 270 -21.13 0.32 14.23
C THR A 270 -19.86 1.00 14.74
N GLU A 271 -19.99 2.13 15.44
CA GLU A 271 -18.98 2.78 16.29
C GLU A 271 -19.60 2.97 17.70
N PRO A 272 -19.78 1.90 18.50
CA PRO A 272 -20.52 1.95 19.75
C PRO A 272 -19.93 2.91 20.79
N GLU A 273 -18.61 3.07 20.82
CA GLU A 273 -17.90 3.91 21.79
C GLU A 273 -18.26 5.39 21.63
N LYS A 274 -18.60 5.82 20.40
CA LYS A 274 -19.04 7.18 20.09
C LYS A 274 -20.54 7.28 19.82
N LEU A 275 -21.27 6.18 20.01
CA LEU A 275 -22.70 6.06 19.76
C LEU A 275 -23.12 6.40 18.33
N ASN A 276 -22.34 6.00 17.32
CA ASN A 276 -22.64 6.28 15.91
C ASN A 276 -22.91 5.02 15.08
N ALA A 277 -23.72 5.19 14.03
CA ALA A 277 -23.70 4.30 12.86
C ALA A 277 -22.75 4.92 11.82
N ILE A 278 -21.69 4.23 11.42
CA ILE A 278 -20.62 4.81 10.60
C ILE A 278 -20.47 4.09 9.25
N HIS A 279 -20.35 4.89 8.19
CA HIS A 279 -19.97 4.53 6.83
C HIS A 279 -20.94 3.61 6.05
N GLY A 280 -22.22 3.63 6.41
CA GLY A 280 -23.22 2.89 5.66
C GLY A 280 -23.22 1.39 5.93
N LEU A 281 -23.80 0.65 4.99
CA LEU A 281 -24.26 -0.74 5.14
C LEU A 281 -23.55 -1.71 4.20
N LEU A 282 -22.91 -1.22 3.13
CA LEU A 282 -22.38 -2.08 2.07
C LEU A 282 -20.90 -2.50 2.21
N ARG A 283 -20.17 -1.93 3.18
CA ARG A 283 -18.70 -2.15 3.31
C ARG A 283 -18.29 -3.58 3.59
N TRP A 284 -19.19 -4.34 4.22
CA TRP A 284 -18.98 -5.73 4.62
C TRP A 284 -19.87 -6.71 3.83
N THR A 285 -20.50 -6.23 2.75
CA THR A 285 -21.36 -7.03 1.88
C THR A 285 -20.53 -7.52 0.69
N PRO A 286 -20.73 -8.75 0.18
CA PRO A 286 -20.09 -9.18 -1.06
C PRO A 286 -20.69 -8.44 -2.27
N TRP A 287 -19.83 -8.01 -3.17
CA TRP A 287 -20.18 -7.43 -4.46
C TRP A 287 -19.93 -8.47 -5.54
N GLN A 288 -20.71 -8.41 -6.61
CA GLN A 288 -20.61 -9.30 -7.76
C GLN A 288 -19.85 -8.60 -8.88
N LEU A 289 -19.02 -9.36 -9.60
CA LEU A 289 -18.41 -8.88 -10.84
C LEU A 289 -19.47 -8.85 -11.94
N LEU A 290 -19.70 -7.68 -12.52
CA LEU A 290 -20.70 -7.47 -13.58
C LEU A 290 -20.07 -7.33 -14.95
N ALA A 291 -18.90 -6.69 -15.03
CA ALA A 291 -18.12 -6.60 -16.24
C ALA A 291 -16.62 -6.50 -15.91
N ARG A 292 -15.79 -7.01 -16.82
CA ARG A 292 -14.34 -6.96 -16.70
C ARG A 292 -13.71 -6.80 -18.09
N GLY A 293 -12.77 -5.87 -18.19
CA GLY A 293 -11.77 -5.78 -19.24
C GLY A 293 -10.37 -5.78 -18.62
N ASP A 294 -9.36 -5.51 -19.44
CA ASP A 294 -7.97 -5.43 -18.95
C ASP A 294 -7.76 -4.18 -18.09
N ASP A 295 -8.32 -3.05 -18.50
CA ASP A 295 -8.16 -1.74 -17.88
C ASP A 295 -9.32 -1.34 -16.97
N GLY A 296 -10.36 -2.18 -16.82
CA GLY A 296 -11.58 -1.80 -16.12
C GLY A 296 -12.34 -2.96 -15.49
N VAL A 297 -12.99 -2.69 -14.36
CA VAL A 297 -13.98 -3.59 -13.76
C VAL A 297 -15.22 -2.82 -13.33
N ARG A 298 -16.38 -3.46 -13.47
CA ARG A 298 -17.64 -3.00 -12.89
C ARG A 298 -18.13 -4.06 -11.92
N VAL A 299 -18.38 -3.64 -10.69
CA VAL A 299 -18.89 -4.48 -9.61
C VAL A 299 -20.21 -3.92 -9.11
N GLY A 300 -21.09 -4.76 -8.59
CA GLY A 300 -22.37 -4.31 -8.05
C GLY A 300 -22.93 -5.14 -6.93
N THR A 301 -23.88 -4.57 -6.20
CA THR A 301 -24.63 -5.25 -5.15
C THR A 301 -25.98 -4.58 -4.95
N THR A 302 -26.92 -5.32 -4.38
CA THR A 302 -28.23 -4.83 -3.97
C THR A 302 -28.21 -4.55 -2.47
N LEU A 303 -28.52 -3.31 -2.07
CA LEU A 303 -28.89 -3.01 -0.69
C LEU A 303 -30.37 -3.34 -0.51
N PHE A 304 -30.66 -4.44 0.18
CA PHE A 304 -32.02 -4.78 0.54
C PHE A 304 -32.51 -3.99 1.76
N PRO A 305 -33.83 -3.77 1.89
CA PRO A 305 -34.41 -3.21 3.10
C PRO A 305 -33.98 -3.98 4.34
N GLN A 306 -33.54 -3.27 5.37
CA GLN A 306 -33.06 -3.86 6.62
C GLN A 306 -33.33 -2.95 7.82
N PRO A 307 -33.15 -3.41 9.08
CA PRO A 307 -33.45 -2.61 10.26
C PRO A 307 -32.79 -1.23 10.22
N GLY A 308 -33.61 -0.19 10.36
CA GLY A 308 -33.17 1.20 10.32
C GLY A 308 -32.94 1.78 8.93
N TYR A 309 -33.05 1.00 7.85
CA TYR A 309 -32.99 1.49 6.47
C TYR A 309 -33.93 0.65 5.58
N PRO A 310 -35.23 0.99 5.51
CA PRO A 310 -36.25 0.18 4.82
C PRO A 310 -36.28 0.41 3.29
N PHE A 311 -35.21 0.95 2.69
CA PHE A 311 -35.17 1.28 1.27
C PHE A 311 -34.31 0.29 0.50
N GLN A 312 -34.65 0.06 -0.77
CA GLN A 312 -33.92 -0.83 -1.66
C GLN A 312 -33.14 -0.05 -2.71
N LEU A 313 -31.83 -0.27 -2.78
CA LEU A 313 -30.95 0.36 -3.76
C LEU A 313 -30.18 -0.67 -4.58
N GLU A 314 -30.06 -0.44 -5.89
CA GLU A 314 -29.06 -1.09 -6.74
C GLU A 314 -27.82 -0.20 -6.80
N VAL A 315 -26.65 -0.75 -6.46
CA VAL A 315 -25.41 0.02 -6.38
C VAL A 315 -24.33 -0.62 -7.23
N PHE A 316 -23.69 0.18 -8.08
CA PHE A 316 -22.60 -0.22 -8.95
C PHE A 316 -21.39 0.67 -8.72
N ALA A 317 -20.20 0.09 -8.76
CA ALA A 317 -18.93 0.82 -8.81
C ALA A 317 -18.16 0.39 -10.05
N GLU A 318 -17.76 1.38 -10.84
CA GLU A 318 -16.89 1.21 -12.00
C GLU A 318 -15.52 1.77 -11.66
N TYR A 319 -14.49 0.96 -11.87
CA TYR A 319 -13.09 1.31 -11.73
C TYR A 319 -12.45 1.18 -13.10
N ARG A 320 -11.79 2.23 -13.60
CA ARG A 320 -11.15 2.21 -14.91
C ARG A 320 -9.80 2.91 -14.87
N LEU A 321 -8.76 2.23 -15.33
CA LEU A 321 -7.46 2.81 -15.56
C LEU A 321 -7.41 3.41 -16.97
N GLY A 322 -6.76 4.56 -17.09
CA GLY A 322 -6.48 5.20 -18.37
C GLY A 322 -5.19 6.01 -18.32
N PRO A 323 -4.88 6.77 -19.38
CA PRO A 323 -3.64 7.54 -19.47
C PRO A 323 -3.42 8.56 -18.34
N GLN A 324 -4.51 9.04 -17.74
CA GLN A 324 -4.50 10.05 -16.67
C GLN A 324 -4.60 9.45 -15.25
N GLY A 325 -4.60 8.12 -15.14
CA GLY A 325 -4.73 7.42 -13.87
C GLY A 325 -6.04 6.62 -13.72
N LEU A 326 -6.45 6.40 -12.48
CA LEU A 326 -7.67 5.70 -12.09
C LEU A 326 -8.88 6.65 -12.08
N ASP A 327 -9.96 6.26 -12.75
CA ASP A 327 -11.29 6.85 -12.65
C ASP A 327 -12.22 5.89 -11.88
N VAL A 328 -13.01 6.44 -10.97
CA VAL A 328 -13.98 5.71 -10.17
C VAL A 328 -15.33 6.38 -10.24
N ALA A 329 -16.37 5.60 -10.57
CA ALA A 329 -17.75 6.05 -10.58
C ALA A 329 -18.63 5.13 -9.75
N VAL A 330 -19.29 5.68 -8.74
CA VAL A 330 -20.24 4.95 -7.88
C VAL A 330 -21.64 5.42 -8.23
N THR A 331 -22.48 4.52 -8.73
CA THR A 331 -23.87 4.80 -9.09
C THR A 331 -24.80 4.05 -8.15
N ALA A 332 -25.73 4.75 -7.51
CA ALA A 332 -26.82 4.14 -6.76
C ALA A 332 -28.15 4.51 -7.41
N THR A 333 -29.04 3.53 -7.57
CA THR A 333 -30.40 3.70 -8.08
C THR A 333 -31.39 3.23 -7.06
N ASN A 334 -32.38 4.05 -6.74
CA ASN A 334 -33.50 3.61 -5.92
C ASN A 334 -34.42 2.72 -6.77
N VAL A 335 -34.49 1.44 -6.44
CA VAL A 335 -35.35 0.45 -7.11
C VAL A 335 -36.61 0.11 -6.30
N GLY A 336 -36.78 0.76 -5.14
CA GLY A 336 -38.00 0.70 -4.35
C GLY A 336 -39.12 1.60 -4.92
N ASP A 337 -40.22 1.64 -4.19
CA ASP A 337 -41.45 2.37 -4.52
C ASP A 337 -41.61 3.69 -3.75
N THR A 338 -40.71 3.98 -2.82
CA THR A 338 -40.69 5.19 -1.99
C THR A 338 -39.34 5.91 -2.09
N ALA A 339 -39.33 7.22 -1.87
CA ALA A 339 -38.09 8.00 -1.87
C ALA A 339 -37.14 7.52 -0.76
N ALA A 340 -35.82 7.52 -1.01
CA ALA A 340 -34.80 7.02 -0.10
C ALA A 340 -33.76 8.10 0.26
N PRO A 341 -33.37 8.24 1.55
CA PRO A 341 -32.27 9.12 1.95
C PRO A 341 -30.94 8.46 1.56
N PHE A 342 -30.02 9.26 1.02
CA PHE A 342 -28.79 8.76 0.44
C PHE A 342 -27.62 9.74 0.62
N GLY A 343 -26.45 9.14 0.79
CA GLY A 343 -25.13 9.75 0.67
C GLY A 343 -24.14 8.70 0.22
N VAL A 344 -23.02 9.13 -0.34
CA VAL A 344 -21.98 8.22 -0.80
C VAL A 344 -20.60 8.82 -0.59
N GLY A 345 -19.64 7.97 -0.28
CA GLY A 345 -18.23 8.29 -0.36
C GLY A 345 -17.37 7.06 -0.58
N GLN A 346 -16.06 7.25 -0.62
CA GLN A 346 -15.09 6.16 -0.67
C GLN A 346 -13.83 6.52 0.11
N HIS A 347 -13.19 5.53 0.73
CA HIS A 347 -12.18 5.75 1.76
C HIS A 347 -10.76 5.25 1.36
N PRO A 348 -10.16 5.72 0.25
CA PRO A 348 -8.79 5.35 -0.11
C PRO A 348 -7.78 6.02 0.83
N TYR A 349 -6.72 5.29 1.21
CA TYR A 349 -5.55 5.87 1.89
C TYR A 349 -4.45 6.11 0.88
N LEU A 350 -4.06 7.36 0.69
CA LEU A 350 -3.00 7.74 -0.23
C LEU A 350 -1.64 7.64 0.45
N THR A 351 -0.61 7.29 -0.30
CA THR A 351 0.78 7.34 0.14
C THR A 351 1.68 7.88 -0.96
N VAL A 352 2.80 8.47 -0.55
CA VAL A 352 3.85 9.01 -1.42
C VAL A 352 5.22 8.41 -1.11
N GLY A 353 5.27 7.37 -0.27
CA GLY A 353 6.49 6.64 0.06
C GLY A 353 7.35 7.25 1.18
N THR A 354 6.82 8.20 1.96
CA THR A 354 7.58 8.92 3.02
C THR A 354 7.78 8.15 4.33
N GLY A 355 7.38 6.88 4.40
CA GLY A 355 7.37 6.09 5.64
C GLY A 355 6.27 6.53 6.62
N LEU A 356 6.25 7.80 7.03
CA LEU A 356 5.15 8.47 7.74
C LEU A 356 4.61 9.63 6.90
N VAL A 357 3.39 10.09 7.16
CA VAL A 357 2.76 11.21 6.42
C VAL A 357 3.31 12.59 6.82
N ASP A 358 3.97 12.71 7.96
CA ASP A 358 4.44 13.96 8.55
C ASP A 358 5.23 14.87 7.56
N PRO A 359 6.22 14.35 6.80
CA PRO A 359 6.96 15.18 5.85
C PRO A 359 6.24 15.36 4.50
N ALA A 360 5.15 14.63 4.22
CA ALA A 360 4.42 14.76 2.97
C ALA A 360 3.73 16.14 2.91
N LEU A 361 3.70 16.72 1.70
CA LEU A 361 3.08 18.02 1.48
C LEU A 361 1.62 17.81 1.05
N LEU A 362 0.69 18.37 1.80
CA LEU A 362 -0.75 18.29 1.53
C LEU A 362 -1.25 19.60 0.93
N THR A 363 -2.12 19.51 -0.06
CA THR A 363 -2.93 20.62 -0.57
C THR A 363 -4.40 20.20 -0.63
N VAL A 364 -5.28 20.96 -0.01
CA VAL A 364 -6.73 20.78 0.00
C VAL A 364 -7.39 22.06 -0.53
N PRO A 365 -8.01 22.05 -1.72
CA PRO A 365 -8.60 23.24 -2.32
C PRO A 365 -9.97 23.52 -1.71
N ALA A 366 -10.00 23.87 -0.43
CA ALA A 366 -11.23 24.08 0.32
C ALA A 366 -11.20 25.38 1.11
N ARG A 367 -12.34 26.07 1.16
CA ARG A 367 -12.47 27.34 1.89
C ARG A 367 -12.80 27.15 3.36
N TYR A 368 -13.36 26.00 3.71
CA TYR A 368 -13.88 25.76 5.05
C TYR A 368 -13.56 24.36 5.55
N ARG A 369 -13.45 24.23 6.88
CA ARG A 369 -13.53 22.94 7.57
C ARG A 369 -14.83 22.84 8.37
N LEU A 370 -15.29 21.61 8.60
CA LEU A 370 -16.36 21.34 9.54
C LEU A 370 -15.77 21.08 10.92
N ARG A 371 -16.27 21.78 11.93
CA ARG A 371 -15.97 21.48 13.32
C ARG A 371 -16.80 20.30 13.76
N THR A 372 -16.22 19.44 14.60
CA THR A 372 -16.92 18.29 15.17
C THR A 372 -16.92 18.35 16.69
N ASP A 373 -17.91 17.72 17.31
CA ASP A 373 -17.90 17.41 18.73
C ASP A 373 -17.05 16.15 19.05
N GLU A 374 -17.08 15.72 20.31
CA GLU A 374 -16.36 14.52 20.79
C GLU A 374 -16.85 13.21 20.13
N GLN A 375 -18.09 13.19 19.64
CA GLN A 375 -18.67 12.07 18.91
C GLN A 375 -18.26 12.10 17.43
N GLY A 376 -17.57 13.15 16.97
CA GLY A 376 -17.20 13.32 15.58
C GLY A 376 -18.34 13.82 14.69
N LEU A 377 -19.40 14.40 15.28
CA LEU A 377 -20.55 14.94 14.56
C LEU A 377 -20.35 16.43 14.26
N PRO A 378 -20.74 16.94 13.07
CA PRO A 378 -20.54 18.33 12.73
C PRO A 378 -21.33 19.29 13.63
N THR A 379 -20.65 20.26 14.23
CA THR A 379 -21.24 21.32 15.08
C THR A 379 -21.27 22.67 14.38
N GLY A 380 -20.56 22.82 13.27
CA GLY A 380 -20.52 24.05 12.50
C GLY A 380 -19.44 24.02 11.42
N GLN A 381 -19.25 25.17 10.77
CA GLN A 381 -18.28 25.36 9.71
C GLN A 381 -17.48 26.62 9.98
N GLU A 382 -16.18 26.60 9.69
CA GLU A 382 -15.30 27.77 9.85
C GLU A 382 -14.31 27.91 8.69
N PRO A 383 -13.93 29.15 8.33
CA PRO A 383 -12.93 29.39 7.29
C PRO A 383 -11.58 28.75 7.65
N VAL A 384 -10.87 28.24 6.64
CA VAL A 384 -9.50 27.74 6.85
C VAL A 384 -8.44 28.82 6.72
N GLU A 385 -8.76 29.93 6.04
CA GLU A 385 -7.82 30.99 5.68
C GLU A 385 -7.01 31.51 6.87
N GLY A 386 -5.68 31.44 6.75
CA GLY A 386 -4.74 31.91 7.78
C GLY A 386 -4.72 31.07 9.05
N GLY A 387 -5.48 29.97 9.11
CA GLY A 387 -5.56 29.07 10.26
C GLY A 387 -4.65 27.85 10.15
N ALA A 388 -4.61 27.05 11.23
CA ALA A 388 -3.80 25.83 11.29
C ALA A 388 -4.17 24.79 10.21
N TYR A 389 -5.42 24.80 9.74
CA TYR A 389 -5.97 23.90 8.73
C TYR A 389 -5.99 24.54 7.33
N ASP A 390 -5.29 25.65 7.12
CA ASP A 390 -5.10 26.23 5.78
C ASP A 390 -4.14 25.34 4.98
N PHE A 391 -4.71 24.41 4.23
CA PHE A 391 -3.99 23.58 3.26
C PHE A 391 -4.28 24.03 1.82
N ARG A 392 -4.80 25.25 1.59
CA ARG A 392 -5.07 25.74 0.22
C ARG A 392 -3.78 25.85 -0.60
N THR A 393 -2.65 26.05 0.06
CA THR A 393 -1.30 25.96 -0.51
C THR A 393 -0.55 24.76 0.06
N ALA A 394 0.32 24.16 -0.75
CA ALA A 394 1.12 23.01 -0.33
C ALA A 394 1.94 23.31 0.92
N ARG A 395 1.80 22.44 1.93
CA ARG A 395 2.59 22.51 3.18
C ARG A 395 2.74 21.12 3.80
N PRO A 396 3.78 20.88 4.61
CA PRO A 396 3.91 19.65 5.37
C PRO A 396 2.69 19.41 6.26
N ILE A 397 2.29 18.14 6.38
CA ILE A 397 1.28 17.72 7.36
C ILE A 397 1.82 17.95 8.78
N GLY A 398 3.10 17.65 9.01
CA GLY A 398 3.74 17.81 10.32
C GLY A 398 3.12 16.89 11.37
N ASP A 399 3.06 17.36 12.61
CA ASP A 399 2.42 16.68 13.75
C ASP A 399 0.89 16.88 13.79
N GLN A 400 0.33 17.62 12.83
CA GLN A 400 -1.10 17.87 12.75
C GLN A 400 -1.86 16.54 12.64
N GLN A 401 -2.82 16.35 13.55
CA GLN A 401 -3.78 15.27 13.48
C GLN A 401 -4.99 15.78 12.71
N LEU A 402 -5.32 15.10 11.62
CA LEU A 402 -6.48 15.38 10.80
C LEU A 402 -7.43 14.19 10.95
N ASP A 403 -8.66 14.50 11.33
CA ASP A 403 -9.87 13.72 11.08
C ASP A 403 -10.93 14.75 10.71
N THR A 404 -10.68 15.44 9.59
CA THR A 404 -11.31 16.73 9.29
C THR A 404 -12.01 16.72 7.95
N ALA A 405 -13.31 17.05 7.97
CA ALA A 405 -14.08 17.28 6.75
C ALA A 405 -13.86 18.71 6.24
N PHE A 406 -13.58 18.84 4.95
CA PHE A 406 -13.44 20.11 4.25
C PHE A 406 -14.60 20.33 3.28
N ALA A 407 -14.98 21.60 3.10
CA ALA A 407 -16.13 22.03 2.30
C ALA A 407 -15.81 23.32 1.51
N GLY A 408 -16.69 23.67 0.57
CA GLY A 408 -16.49 24.83 -0.30
C GLY A 408 -15.28 24.62 -1.21
N LEU A 409 -15.30 23.50 -1.92
CA LEU A 409 -14.20 23.05 -2.78
C LEU A 409 -14.03 24.00 -3.97
N GLU A 410 -12.80 24.44 -4.21
CA GLU A 410 -12.43 25.24 -5.37
C GLU A 410 -12.23 24.31 -6.57
N ARG A 411 -13.01 24.55 -7.61
CA ARG A 411 -13.05 23.73 -8.82
C ARG A 411 -12.39 24.47 -9.98
N ASP A 412 -11.65 23.73 -10.79
CA ASP A 412 -11.06 24.22 -12.03
C ASP A 412 -12.11 24.39 -13.15
N GLY A 413 -11.68 24.82 -14.33
CA GLY A 413 -12.54 25.00 -15.50
C GLY A 413 -13.20 23.71 -16.02
N SER A 414 -12.72 22.53 -15.61
CA SER A 414 -13.35 21.23 -15.89
C SER A 414 -14.40 20.83 -14.85
N GLY A 415 -14.57 21.65 -13.81
CA GLY A 415 -15.47 21.37 -12.69
C GLY A 415 -14.87 20.41 -11.66
N ARG A 416 -13.56 20.15 -11.67
CA ARG A 416 -12.89 19.25 -10.71
C ARG A 416 -12.19 20.05 -9.61
N ALA A 417 -12.27 19.57 -8.38
CA ALA A 417 -11.37 20.01 -7.31
C ALA A 417 -10.28 18.94 -7.11
N VAL A 418 -9.05 19.33 -6.78
CA VAL A 418 -7.92 18.38 -6.68
C VAL A 418 -7.25 18.48 -5.31
N VAL A 419 -7.36 17.42 -4.51
CA VAL A 419 -6.54 17.24 -3.32
C VAL A 419 -5.21 16.62 -3.74
N ARG A 420 -4.10 17.22 -3.33
CA ARG A 420 -2.76 16.77 -3.70
C ARG A 420 -1.99 16.32 -2.47
N LEU A 421 -1.39 15.14 -2.56
CA LEU A 421 -0.38 14.65 -1.63
C LEU A 421 0.93 14.51 -2.39
N ALA A 422 1.92 15.32 -2.04
CA ALA A 422 3.25 15.27 -2.64
C ALA A 422 4.26 14.68 -1.66
N HIS A 423 5.25 13.99 -2.20
CA HIS A 423 6.45 13.62 -1.46
C HIS A 423 7.17 14.89 -0.97
N SER A 424 7.91 14.78 0.13
CA SER A 424 8.61 15.92 0.75
C SER A 424 9.66 16.58 -0.16
N SER A 425 10.16 15.85 -1.16
CA SER A 425 11.05 16.38 -2.20
C SER A 425 10.35 17.34 -3.17
N GLY A 426 9.00 17.31 -3.25
CA GLY A 426 8.22 18.03 -4.25
C GLY A 426 8.34 17.49 -5.68
N LEU A 427 9.10 16.40 -5.89
CA LEU A 427 9.37 15.86 -7.23
C LEU A 427 8.28 14.92 -7.75
N HIS A 428 7.50 14.33 -6.85
CA HIS A 428 6.44 13.41 -7.23
C HIS A 428 5.31 13.42 -6.23
N GLY A 429 4.16 12.92 -6.65
CA GLY A 429 3.00 12.81 -5.80
C GLY A 429 1.82 12.11 -6.45
N ILE A 430 0.67 12.31 -5.81
CA ILE A 430 -0.62 11.80 -6.23
C ILE A 430 -1.68 12.88 -6.07
N ASP A 431 -2.51 13.00 -7.09
CA ASP A 431 -3.68 13.86 -7.11
C ASP A 431 -4.94 13.01 -6.97
N LEU A 432 -5.79 13.35 -6.01
CA LEU A 432 -7.16 12.89 -5.93
C LEU A 432 -8.08 13.98 -6.46
N TRP A 433 -8.65 13.77 -7.64
CA TRP A 433 -9.62 14.70 -8.20
C TRP A 433 -11.05 14.32 -7.80
N LEU A 434 -11.84 15.34 -7.49
CA LEU A 434 -13.20 15.29 -6.99
C LEU A 434 -14.12 15.83 -8.09
N GLY A 435 -14.90 14.96 -8.72
CA GLY A 435 -15.75 15.26 -9.88
C GLY A 435 -17.23 15.38 -9.55
N GLU A 436 -18.07 14.82 -10.44
CA GLU A 436 -19.52 14.77 -10.28
C GLU A 436 -19.94 14.19 -8.91
N GLY A 437 -20.99 14.76 -8.30
CA GLY A 437 -21.54 14.26 -7.03
C GLY A 437 -20.70 14.54 -5.78
N THR A 438 -19.44 14.97 -5.92
CA THR A 438 -18.59 15.30 -4.77
C THR A 438 -18.91 16.69 -4.23
N ARG A 439 -18.98 16.86 -2.91
CA ARG A 439 -19.23 18.17 -2.25
C ARG A 439 -18.30 18.42 -1.07
N TYR A 440 -17.83 17.35 -0.45
CA TYR A 440 -16.98 17.36 0.72
C TYR A 440 -15.79 16.44 0.50
N VAL A 441 -14.70 16.71 1.22
CA VAL A 441 -13.58 15.76 1.32
C VAL A 441 -13.21 15.56 2.79
N GLN A 442 -13.15 14.31 3.24
CA GLN A 442 -12.60 13.97 4.55
C GLN A 442 -11.10 13.77 4.39
N VAL A 443 -10.29 14.37 5.26
CA VAL A 443 -8.87 14.08 5.35
C VAL A 443 -8.59 13.48 6.72
N TYR A 444 -8.10 12.25 6.73
CA TYR A 444 -7.79 11.52 7.97
C TYR A 444 -6.36 10.96 7.95
N THR A 445 -5.52 11.40 8.88
CA THR A 445 -4.09 11.01 8.97
C THR A 445 -3.86 9.69 9.70
N GLY A 446 -4.92 8.97 10.08
CA GLY A 446 -4.78 7.63 10.65
C GLY A 446 -4.40 7.58 12.13
N ASP A 447 -4.41 8.70 12.85
CA ASP A 447 -3.90 8.80 14.23
C ASP A 447 -4.63 7.90 15.22
N THR A 448 -5.93 7.70 15.01
CA THR A 448 -6.80 6.92 15.91
C THR A 448 -7.00 5.49 15.45
N LEU A 449 -6.23 5.03 14.45
CA LEU A 449 -6.32 3.65 13.98
C LEU A 449 -6.04 2.65 15.14
N PRO A 450 -6.84 1.57 15.25
CA PRO A 450 -6.63 0.55 16.27
C PRO A 450 -5.26 -0.14 16.15
N GLU A 451 -4.75 -0.27 14.92
CA GLU A 451 -3.45 -0.85 14.60
C GLU A 451 -2.34 0.21 14.71
N PRO A 452 -1.52 0.22 15.79
CA PRO A 452 -0.54 1.29 16.01
C PRO A 452 0.52 1.39 14.90
N GLU A 453 0.90 0.25 14.30
CA GLU A 453 1.85 0.16 13.20
C GLU A 453 1.39 0.83 11.91
N ARG A 454 0.06 1.01 11.76
CA ARG A 454 -0.57 1.66 10.60
C ARG A 454 -0.78 3.16 10.78
N ARG A 455 -0.72 3.67 12.02
CA ARG A 455 -0.98 5.09 12.28
C ARG A 455 -0.03 5.93 11.44
N ARG A 456 -0.60 6.92 10.75
CA ARG A 456 0.16 7.91 9.97
C ARG A 456 1.03 7.33 8.85
N ARG A 457 0.73 6.13 8.34
CA ARG A 457 1.40 5.52 7.17
C ARG A 457 0.85 6.00 5.82
N GLY A 458 -0.42 6.41 5.81
CA GLY A 458 -1.09 6.99 4.67
C GLY A 458 -2.14 8.00 5.13
N VAL A 459 -2.61 8.83 4.21
CA VAL A 459 -3.66 9.81 4.46
C VAL A 459 -4.93 9.34 3.77
N ALA A 460 -6.00 9.08 4.53
CA ALA A 460 -7.30 8.88 3.90
C ALA A 460 -7.79 10.20 3.32
N VAL A 461 -8.12 10.19 2.03
CA VAL A 461 -8.72 11.34 1.34
C VAL A 461 -10.04 10.85 0.75
N GLU A 462 -11.14 11.15 1.43
CA GLU A 462 -12.43 10.54 1.12
C GLU A 462 -13.30 11.52 0.35
N ALA A 463 -13.55 11.21 -0.92
CA ALA A 463 -14.56 11.92 -1.70
C ALA A 463 -15.95 11.64 -1.10
N MET A 464 -16.73 12.67 -0.78
CA MET A 464 -18.05 12.52 -0.15
C MET A 464 -19.09 13.40 -0.83
N SER A 465 -20.31 12.87 -0.98
CA SER A 465 -21.46 13.62 -1.51
C SER A 465 -22.12 14.54 -0.48
N CYS A 466 -22.03 14.18 0.80
CA CYS A 466 -22.63 14.89 1.93
C CYS A 466 -21.69 14.79 3.15
N PRO A 467 -21.83 15.65 4.17
CA PRO A 467 -21.04 15.55 5.38
C PRO A 467 -21.56 14.42 6.28
N ALA A 468 -20.83 14.16 7.37
CA ALA A 468 -21.33 13.36 8.48
C ALA A 468 -22.67 13.91 8.98
N ASP A 469 -23.52 13.02 9.49
CA ASP A 469 -24.82 13.31 10.10
C ASP A 469 -25.86 13.91 9.13
N ALA A 470 -25.67 13.79 7.81
CA ALA A 470 -26.58 14.34 6.81
C ALA A 470 -28.02 13.84 6.93
N PHE A 471 -28.23 12.57 7.35
CA PHE A 471 -29.57 12.01 7.52
C PHE A 471 -30.36 12.68 8.65
N ARG A 472 -29.68 13.20 9.68
CA ARG A 472 -30.32 13.94 10.81
C ARG A 472 -30.39 15.43 10.54
N SER A 473 -29.29 16.00 10.04
CA SER A 473 -29.17 17.44 9.81
C SER A 473 -29.87 17.92 8.53
N GLY A 474 -30.15 17.01 7.59
CA GLY A 474 -30.63 17.34 6.25
C GLY A 474 -29.59 18.02 5.35
N ARG A 475 -28.38 18.28 5.85
CA ARG A 475 -27.36 19.05 5.15
C ARG A 475 -26.80 18.25 3.96
N ASP A 476 -27.07 18.76 2.75
CA ASP A 476 -26.68 18.13 1.48
C ASP A 476 -27.10 16.65 1.38
N LEU A 477 -28.13 16.24 2.12
CA LEU A 477 -28.70 14.90 2.01
C LEU A 477 -29.31 14.73 0.61
N ILE A 478 -29.01 13.61 -0.04
CA ILE A 478 -29.64 13.27 -1.32
C ILE A 478 -30.92 12.50 -1.02
N THR A 479 -32.03 12.92 -1.63
CA THR A 479 -33.26 12.13 -1.67
C THR A 479 -33.39 11.51 -3.05
N LEU A 480 -33.30 10.18 -3.12
CA LEU A 480 -33.48 9.42 -4.35
C LEU A 480 -34.95 9.04 -4.50
N GLU A 481 -35.67 9.68 -5.42
CA GLU A 481 -37.00 9.24 -5.81
C GLU A 481 -36.97 7.86 -6.49
N PRO A 482 -38.08 7.09 -6.50
CA PRO A 482 -38.17 5.82 -7.21
C PRO A 482 -37.68 5.89 -8.66
N GLY A 483 -36.80 4.96 -9.04
CA GLY A 483 -36.18 4.89 -10.36
C GLY A 483 -35.10 5.95 -10.64
N ARG A 484 -34.80 6.85 -9.69
CA ARG A 484 -33.74 7.85 -9.85
C ARG A 484 -32.40 7.30 -9.40
N SER A 485 -31.36 7.77 -10.09
CA SER A 485 -29.97 7.44 -9.79
C SER A 485 -29.18 8.67 -9.36
N HIS A 486 -28.15 8.43 -8.55
CA HIS A 486 -27.10 9.40 -8.24
C HIS A 486 -25.73 8.80 -8.57
N VAL A 487 -24.80 9.64 -9.04
CA VAL A 487 -23.43 9.26 -9.39
C VAL A 487 -22.43 10.10 -8.60
N LEU A 488 -21.46 9.44 -7.97
CA LEU A 488 -20.26 10.04 -7.39
C LEU A 488 -19.05 9.67 -8.27
N ARG A 489 -18.35 10.66 -8.82
CA ARG A 489 -17.12 10.47 -9.62
C ARG A 489 -15.92 11.11 -8.96
N TRP A 490 -14.84 10.34 -8.88
CA TRP A 490 -13.55 10.78 -8.37
C TRP A 490 -12.45 9.92 -9.01
N GLY A 491 -11.18 10.29 -8.83
CA GLY A 491 -10.10 9.45 -9.33
C GLY A 491 -8.73 9.85 -8.82
N LEU A 492 -7.73 9.07 -9.21
CA LEU A 492 -6.34 9.21 -8.78
C LEU A 492 -5.41 9.33 -9.99
N GLY A 493 -4.50 10.29 -9.95
CA GLY A 493 -3.44 10.44 -10.95
C GLY A 493 -2.08 10.58 -10.28
N ALA A 494 -1.11 9.75 -10.67
CA ALA A 494 0.27 9.97 -10.31
C ALA A 494 0.87 11.10 -11.16
N TRP A 495 1.75 11.89 -10.57
CA TRP A 495 2.54 12.87 -11.31
C TRP A 495 3.99 12.87 -10.82
N GLU A 496 4.87 13.33 -11.69
CA GLU A 496 6.29 13.56 -11.44
C GLU A 496 6.70 14.86 -12.14
N THR A 497 7.62 15.60 -11.54
CA THR A 497 8.23 16.76 -12.19
C THR A 497 9.48 16.30 -12.92
N SER A 498 9.56 16.56 -14.22
CA SER A 498 10.80 16.41 -14.96
C SER A 498 11.84 17.36 -14.37
N GLY A 499 13.00 16.84 -13.96
CA GLY A 499 14.05 17.54 -13.21
C GLY A 499 14.72 18.76 -13.87
N GLU A 500 14.13 19.36 -14.90
CA GLU A 500 14.63 20.59 -15.54
C GLU A 500 14.04 21.88 -14.94
N ALA A 501 13.04 21.81 -14.06
CA ALA A 501 12.44 23.00 -13.42
C ALA A 501 13.11 23.42 -12.09
N GLY A 502 14.37 23.02 -11.85
CA GLY A 502 15.12 23.29 -10.62
C GLY A 502 15.90 24.61 -10.59
N ALA A 503 15.81 25.45 -11.62
CA ALA A 503 16.62 26.67 -11.73
C ALA A 503 15.78 27.92 -12.07
N ALA A 504 14.77 28.24 -11.28
CA ALA A 504 14.19 29.59 -11.24
C ALA A 504 13.33 29.80 -9.98
N VAL A 505 13.94 29.79 -8.80
CA VAL A 505 13.43 30.56 -7.66
C VAL A 505 14.54 31.52 -7.27
N ALA A 506 14.68 32.59 -8.07
CA ALA A 506 15.42 33.76 -7.65
C ALA A 506 14.63 34.43 -6.53
N ALA A 507 15.31 34.67 -5.41
CA ALA A 507 14.78 35.42 -4.27
C ALA A 507 14.25 36.79 -4.71
N PRO A 508 13.17 37.32 -4.09
CA PRO A 508 12.77 38.69 -4.35
C PRO A 508 13.88 39.64 -3.88
N ASP A 509 14.26 40.55 -4.78
CA ASP A 509 15.20 41.64 -4.53
C ASP A 509 14.86 42.37 -3.23
N ARG A 510 15.84 42.50 -2.34
CA ARG A 510 15.79 43.50 -1.27
C ARG A 510 15.92 44.88 -1.92
N PRO A 511 15.04 45.84 -1.61
CA PRO A 511 15.30 47.21 -2.00
C PRO A 511 16.54 47.70 -1.24
N THR A 512 17.53 48.16 -1.99
CA THR A 512 18.64 48.95 -1.48
C THR A 512 18.10 50.31 -1.04
N ASP A 513 18.04 50.54 0.27
CA ASP A 513 18.02 51.89 0.81
C ASP A 513 19.32 52.59 0.36
N ASN A 514 19.19 53.62 -0.46
CA ASN A 514 20.26 54.56 -0.70
C ASN A 514 19.89 55.91 -0.09
N GLU A 515 20.89 56.49 0.53
CA GLU A 515 20.86 57.64 1.42
C GLU A 515 20.26 58.92 0.82
N ALA A 516 19.74 59.73 1.72
CA ALA A 516 19.92 61.18 1.82
C ALA A 516 20.13 61.98 0.52
N ASP A 517 19.15 62.84 0.21
CA ASP A 517 19.44 64.27 0.05
C ASP A 517 18.15 65.12 0.13
N ARG A 518 18.26 66.29 0.77
CA ARG A 518 17.38 67.50 0.69
C ARG A 518 16.12 67.60 1.57
N GLN A 519 16.28 68.12 2.79
CA GLN A 519 16.03 69.53 3.20
C GLN A 519 15.79 69.63 4.70
#